data_AF-A0A3D2N3C4-F1
#
_entry.id   AF-A0A3D2N3C4-F1
#
_cell.length_a   1.000
_cell.length_b   1.000
_cell.length_c   1.000
_cell.angle_alpha   90.00
_cell.angle_beta   90.00
_cell.angle_gamma   90.00
#
_symmetry.space_group_name_H-M   'P 1'
#
loop_
_entity.id
_entity.type
_entity.pdbx_description
1 polymer ?
#
loop_
_entity_poly.entity_id
_entity_poly.type
_entity_poly.pdbx_seq_one_letter_code
_entity_poly.pdbx_strand_id
1 'polypeptide(L)' 'MSDFFRELIGVKCNFSTTDGEYRNYVLRDISNDWIVIEKAAESIYLNLSHIISIKVAADGKDEG' A
#
# COMPACT_ATOMS: atom_id res chain seq x y z
N MET A 1 3.35 3.18 16.68
CA MET A 1 3.03 2.78 15.30
C MET A 1 1.85 1.82 15.40
N SER A 2 0.72 2.11 14.75
CA SER A 2 -0.52 1.35 14.98
C SER A 2 -0.46 -0.05 14.37
N ASP A 3 -1.15 -1.01 15.00
CA ASP A 3 -1.21 -2.41 14.55
C ASP A 3 -1.77 -2.56 13.13
N PHE A 4 -2.59 -1.59 12.69
CA PHE A 4 -3.19 -1.53 11.36
C PHE A 4 -2.18 -1.72 10.22
N PHE A 5 -1.04 -1.00 10.22
CA PHE A 5 -0.08 -1.11 9.12
C PHE A 5 0.66 -2.43 9.12
N ARG A 6 0.87 -3.02 10.31
CA ARG A 6 1.53 -4.33 10.43
C ARG A 6 0.65 -5.44 9.86
N GLU A 7 -0.67 -5.34 10.04
CA GLU A 7 -1.64 -6.27 9.46
C GLU A 7 -1.71 -6.19 7.92
N LEU A 8 -1.33 -5.06 7.34
CA LEU A 8 -1.31 -4.87 5.89
C LEU A 8 -0.01 -5.34 5.22
N ILE A 9 1.03 -5.71 5.97
CA ILE A 9 2.28 -6.21 5.38
C ILE A 9 1.99 -7.50 4.60
N GLY A 10 2.42 -7.54 3.34
CA GLY A 10 2.15 -8.62 2.39
C GLY A 10 0.80 -8.52 1.68
N VAL A 11 -0.05 -7.56 2.04
CA VAL A 11 -1.37 -7.35 1.45
C VAL A 11 -1.27 -6.43 0.23
N LYS A 12 -1.96 -6.81 -0.85
CA LYS A 12 -2.11 -5.99 -2.06
C LYS A 12 -3.13 -4.88 -1.77
N CYS A 13 -2.72 -3.63 -1.98
CA CYS A 13 -3.47 -2.43 -1.66
C CYS A 13 -3.43 -1.41 -2.81
N ASN A 14 -4.40 -0.50 -2.77
CA ASN A 14 -4.44 0.73 -3.55
C ASN A 14 -4.20 1.89 -2.58
N PHE A 15 -3.24 2.75 -2.91
CA PHE A 15 -2.86 3.90 -2.10
C PHE A 15 -3.22 5.17 -2.87
N SER A 16 -4.00 6.05 -2.25
CA SER A 16 -4.21 7.41 -2.74
C SER A 16 -3.35 8.35 -1.93
N THR A 17 -2.54 9.17 -2.60
CA THR A 17 -1.66 10.16 -1.99
C THR A 17 -1.99 11.56 -2.49
N THR A 18 -1.40 12.59 -1.89
CA THR A 18 -1.48 13.98 -2.38
C THR A 18 -0.94 14.15 -3.80
N ASP A 19 -0.02 13.26 -4.22
CA ASP A 19 0.77 13.42 -5.44
C ASP A 19 0.31 12.45 -6.55
N GLY A 20 -0.54 11.47 -6.22
CA GLY A 20 -1.04 10.48 -7.18
C GLY A 20 -1.60 9.20 -6.56
N GLU A 21 -1.95 8.25 -7.41
CA GLU A 21 -2.49 6.95 -7.01
C GLU A 21 -1.55 5.79 -7.36
N TYR A 22 -1.39 4.86 -6.43
CA TYR A 22 -0.59 3.64 -6.58
C TYR A 22 -1.50 2.42 -6.45
N ARG A 23 -1.86 1.81 -7.59
CA ARG A 23 -2.83 0.71 -7.65
C ARG A 23 -2.20 -0.67 -7.74
N ASN A 24 -2.73 -1.61 -6.96
CA ASN A 24 -2.32 -3.01 -6.86
C ASN A 24 -0.86 -3.21 -6.44
N TYR A 25 -0.41 -2.42 -5.45
CA TYR A 25 0.92 -2.55 -4.85
C TYR A 25 0.84 -3.36 -3.55
N VAL A 26 1.86 -4.13 -3.24
CA VAL A 26 1.96 -4.86 -1.97
C VAL A 26 2.69 -4.00 -0.96
N LEU A 27 2.12 -3.80 0.24
CA LEU A 27 2.86 -3.20 1.35
C LEU A 27 3.93 -4.19 1.83
N ARG A 28 5.20 -3.79 1.84
CA ARG A 28 6.31 -4.67 2.20
C ARG A 28 6.90 -4.39 3.54
N ASP A 29 7.08 -3.11 3.85
CA ASP A 29 7.72 -2.71 5.09
C ASP A 29 7.17 -1.35 5.54
N ILE A 30 7.33 -1.10 6.84
CA ILE A 30 7.02 0.16 7.48
C ILE A 30 8.10 0.50 8.50
N SER A 31 8.67 1.69 8.35
CA SER A 31 9.71 2.20 9.24
C SER A 31 9.47 3.68 9.52
N ASN A 32 9.21 4.00 10.79
CA ASN A 32 8.80 5.33 11.23
C ASN A 32 7.57 5.84 10.42
N ASP A 33 7.73 6.95 9.72
CA ASP A 33 6.67 7.57 8.90
C ASP A 33 6.76 7.19 7.43
N TRP A 34 7.49 6.13 7.08
CA TRP A 34 7.67 5.68 5.71
C TRP A 34 7.20 4.24 5.53
N ILE A 35 6.60 3.98 4.38
CA ILE A 35 6.26 2.64 3.92
C ILE A 35 6.98 2.30 2.62
N VAL A 36 7.24 1.02 2.42
CA VAL A 36 7.72 0.47 1.14
C VAL A 36 6.59 -0.29 0.49
N ILE A 37 6.26 0.08 -0.74
CA ILE A 37 5.26 -0.62 -1.56
C ILE A 37 5.92 -1.16 -2.82
N GLU A 38 5.52 -2.35 -3.26
CA GLU A 38 6.12 -3.02 -4.41
C GLU A 38 5.09 -3.50 -5.43
N LYS A 39 5.48 -3.44 -6.71
CA LYS A 39 4.74 -4.03 -7.82
C LYS A 39 5.71 -4.53 -8.88
N ALA A 40 5.70 -5.84 -9.15
CA ALA A 40 6.66 -6.49 -10.04
C ALA A 40 8.11 -6.16 -9.64
N ALA A 41 8.87 -5.43 -10.48
CA ALA A 41 10.24 -5.03 -10.23
C ALA A 41 10.37 -3.58 -9.69
N GLU A 42 9.25 -2.91 -9.41
CA GLU A 42 9.21 -1.54 -8.92
C GLU A 42 9.03 -1.52 -7.39
N SER A 43 9.86 -0.74 -6.71
CA SER A 43 9.77 -0.46 -5.27
C SER A 43 9.65 1.05 -5.07
N ILE A 44 8.66 1.47 -4.30
CA ILE A 44 8.35 2.89 -4.06
C ILE A 44 8.30 3.13 -2.55
N TYR A 45 8.93 4.23 -2.13
CA TYR A 45 8.91 4.69 -0.75
C TYR A 45 7.90 5.82 -0.62
N LEU A 46 6.88 5.64 0.23
CA LEU A 46 5.86 6.66 0.48
C LEU A 46 5.92 7.14 1.92
N ASN A 47 5.84 8.45 2.12
CA ASN A 47 5.69 9.02 3.45
C ASN A 47 4.22 8.99 3.86
N LEU A 48 3.93 8.55 5.09
CA LEU A 48 2.57 8.43 5.64
C LEU A 48 1.82 9.77 5.63
N SER A 49 2.51 10.90 5.77
CA SER A 49 1.89 12.23 5.75
C SER A 49 1.27 12.60 4.38
N HIS A 50 1.70 11.94 3.30
CA HIS A 50 1.14 12.15 1.96
C HIS A 50 0.00 11.17 1.66
N ILE A 51 -0.20 10.13 2.49
CA ILE A 51 -1.24 9.12 2.24
C ILE A 51 -2.59 9.65 2.70
N ILE A 52 -3.52 9.73 1.76
CA ILE A 52 -4.91 10.14 1.98
C ILE A 52 -5.76 8.91 2.34
N SER A 53 -5.56 7.79 1.64
CA SER A 53 -6.30 6.55 1.94
C SER A 53 -5.57 5.29 1.46
N ILE A 54 -5.88 4.17 2.12
CA ILE A 54 -5.40 2.83 1.76
C ILE A 54 -6.62 1.93 1.65
N LYS A 55 -6.72 1.20 0.53
CA LYS A 55 -7.78 0.21 0.31
C LYS A 55 -7.17 -1.12 -0.08
N VAL A 56 -7.54 -2.20 0.60
CA VAL A 56 -7.16 -3.55 0.18
C VAL A 56 -7.70 -3.78 -1.23
N ALA A 57 -6.82 -4.21 -2.14
CA ALA A 57 -7.22 -4.58 -3.48
C ALA A 57 -7.93 -5.93 -3.40
N ALA A 58 -9.15 -6.02 -3.94
CA ALA A 58 -9.77 -7.31 -4.12
C ALA A 58 -8.87 -8.14 -5.07
N ASP A 59 -8.38 -9.29 -4.62
CA ASP A 59 -7.96 -10.30 -5.59
C ASP A 59 -9.21 -10.66 -6.38
N GLY A 60 -9.20 -10.36 -7.68
CA GLY A 60 -10.31 -10.61 -8.56
C GLY A 60 -10.66 -12.09 -8.58
N LYS A 61 -11.52 -12.50 -7.65
CA LYS A 61 -12.56 -13.49 -7.92
C LYS A 61 -13.75 -12.72 -8.45
N ASP A 62 -13.63 -12.25 -9.68
CA ASP A 62 -14.81 -12.06 -10.51
C ASP A 62 -15.15 -13.47 -11.03
N GLU A 63 -16.04 -14.16 -10.33
CA GLU A 63 -16.82 -15.25 -10.93
C GLU A 63 -17.92 -14.56 -11.76
N GLY A 64 -17.77 -14.58 -13.08
CA GLY A 64 -18.73 -14.04 -14.04
C GLY A 64 -18.53 -14.64 -15.43
#